data_AF-A0A5B6VNY0-F1
#
_entry.id   AF-A0A5B6VNY0-F1
#
_cell.length_a   1.000
_cell.length_b   1.000
_cell.length_c   1.000
_cell.angle_alpha   90.00
_cell.angle_beta   90.00
_cell.angle_gamma   90.00
#
_symmetry.space_group_name_H-M   'P 1'
#
loop_
_entity.id
_entity.type
_entity.pdbx_description
1 polymer ?
#
loop_
_entity_poly.entity_id
_entity_poly.type
_entity_poly.pdbx_seq_one_letter_code
_entity_poly.pdbx_strand_id
1 'polypeptide(L)' 'MLRNPISAMDIAFELKKRLVTAPITLHFELTCDASDFLVGAVLGQRKNKVFHAFYYASRTLTNSQLN' A
#
# COMPACT_ATOMS: atom_id res chain seq x y z
N MET A 1 6.90 -24.38 -12.72
CA MET A 1 7.53 -23.09 -12.37
C MET A 1 6.49 -22.25 -11.64
N LEU A 2 6.72 -21.99 -10.35
CA LEU A 2 5.76 -21.45 -9.40
C LEU A 2 5.35 -20.00 -9.73
N ARG A 3 4.05 -19.75 -9.87
CA ARG A 3 3.49 -18.41 -9.58
C ARG A 3 2.66 -18.57 -8.32
N ASN A 4 3.22 -18.13 -7.20
CA ASN A 4 2.49 -18.01 -5.95
C ASN A 4 1.48 -16.87 -6.07
N PRO A 5 0.24 -17.03 -5.58
CA PRO A 5 -0.71 -15.95 -5.56
C PRO A 5 -0.29 -14.98 -4.46
N ILE A 6 0.15 -13.80 -4.87
CA ILE A 6 0.54 -12.73 -3.95
C ILE A 6 -0.77 -12.22 -3.35
N SER A 7 -1.06 -12.64 -2.12
CA SER A 7 -2.24 -12.18 -1.40
C SER A 7 -2.18 -10.66 -1.23
N ALA A 8 -3.31 -9.99 -1.04
CA ALA A 8 -3.34 -8.54 -0.81
C ALA A 8 -2.40 -8.09 0.34
N MET A 9 -2.15 -8.99 1.31
CA MET A 9 -1.21 -8.78 2.41
C MET A 9 0.25 -8.72 1.93
N ASP A 10 0.62 -9.54 0.94
CA ASP A 10 1.96 -9.55 0.36
C ASP A 10 2.23 -8.30 -0.49
N ILE A 11 1.20 -7.78 -1.18
CA ILE A 11 1.27 -6.49 -1.88
C ILE A 11 1.51 -5.35 -0.88
N ALA A 12 0.73 -5.32 0.21
CA ALA A 12 0.89 -4.32 1.25
C ALA A 12 2.28 -4.38 1.91
N PHE A 13 2.80 -5.59 2.14
CA PHE A 13 4.14 -5.81 2.70
C PHE A 13 5.26 -5.31 1.77
N GLU A 14 5.18 -5.62 0.46
CA GLU A 14 6.17 -5.17 -0.53
C GLU A 14 6.13 -3.64 -0.73
N LEU A 15 4.93 -3.04 -0.76
CA LEU A 15 4.77 -1.59 -0.83
C LEU A 15 5.40 -0.89 0.39
N LYS A 16 5.16 -1.42 1.59
CA LYS A 16 5.78 -0.92 2.83
C LYS A 16 7.30 -0.98 2.75
N LYS A 17 7.87 -2.11 2.31
CA LYS A 17 9.32 -2.28 2.19
C LYS A 17 9.95 -1.24 1.26
N ARG A 18 9.33 -0.96 0.10
CA ARG A 18 9.82 0.01 -0.88
C ARG A 18 9.77 1.45 -0.36
N LEU A 19 8.70 1.81 0.34
CA LEU A 19 8.50 3.18 0.86
C LEU A 19 9.37 3.49 2.10
N VAL A 20 9.67 2.50 2.94
CA VAL A 20 10.56 2.68 4.12
C VAL A 20 12.02 2.97 3.72
N THR A 21 12.38 2.76 2.45
CA THR A 21 13.70 3.14 1.89
C THR A 21 13.83 4.64 1.58
N ALA A 22 12.77 5.44 1.73
CA ALA A 22 12.83 6.89 1.55
C ALA A 22 13.76 7.53 2.61
N PRO A 23 14.46 8.64 2.28
CA PRO A 23 15.40 9.26 3.21
C PRO A 23 14.76 9.54 4.57
N ILE A 24 15.45 9.16 5.64
CA ILE A 24 15.04 9.17 7.06
C ILE A 24 14.45 10.52 7.53
N THR A 25 14.71 11.59 6.78
CA THR A 25 14.22 12.95 7.07
C THR A 25 12.70 13.10 6.85
N LEU A 26 12.04 12.20 6.10
CA LEU A 26 10.62 12.32 5.78
C LEU A 26 9.86 11.01 6.10
N HIS A 27 9.20 10.99 7.26
CA HIS A 27 8.42 9.84 7.74
C HIS A 27 7.07 9.73 7.03
N PHE A 28 7.03 9.02 5.90
CA PHE A 28 5.78 8.66 5.24
C PHE A 28 5.14 7.43 5.88
N GLU A 29 3.81 7.43 5.92
CA GLU A 29 2.98 6.34 6.39
C GLU A 29 2.05 5.94 5.24
N LEU A 30 2.05 4.64 4.92
CA LEU A 30 1.15 4.03 3.95
C LEU A 30 0.07 3.27 4.70
N THR A 31 -1.18 3.64 4.47
CA THR A 31 -2.34 2.85 4.91
C THR A 31 -3.00 2.25 3.69
N CYS A 32 -3.43 1.00 3.78
CA CYS A 32 -4.14 0.32 2.69
C CYS A 32 -5.46 -0.21 3.24
N ASP A 33 -6.51 -0.09 2.43
CA ASP A 33 -7.80 -0.71 2.66
C ASP A 33 -8.13 -1.59 1.45
N ALA A 34 -8.76 -2.74 1.70
CA ALA A 34 -9.13 -3.66 0.63
C ALA A 34 -10.56 -4.14 0.84
N SER A 35 -11.40 -3.99 -0.18
CA SER A 35 -12.78 -4.47 -0.21
C SER A 35 -12.97 -5.31 -1.46
N ASP A 36 -13.27 -6.60 -1.29
CA ASP A 36 -13.50 -7.63 -2.29
C ASP A 36 -12.49 -7.66 -3.46
N PHE A 37 -12.62 -6.76 -4.42
CA PHE A 37 -11.79 -6.64 -5.62
C PHE A 37 -11.19 -5.24 -5.80
N LEU A 38 -11.22 -4.39 -4.78
CA LEU A 38 -10.69 -3.03 -4.78
C LEU A 38 -9.64 -2.92 -3.69
N VAL A 39 -8.45 -2.45 -4.06
CA VAL A 39 -7.40 -2.09 -3.10
C VAL A 39 -7.22 -0.58 -3.17
N GLY A 40 -7.47 0.10 -2.07
CA GLY A 40 -7.14 1.50 -1.85
C GLY A 40 -5.85 1.62 -1.03
N ALA A 41 -5.06 2.63 -1.32
CA ALA A 41 -3.87 2.98 -0.56
C ALA A 41 -3.78 4.50 -0.41
N VAL A 42 -3.51 4.96 0.80
CA VAL A 42 -3.27 6.37 1.12
C VAL A 42 -1.85 6.52 1.61
N LEU A 43 -1.06 7.31 0.88
CA LEU A 43 0.26 7.74 1.30
C LEU A 43 0.12 9.09 1.99
N GLY A 44 0.58 9.16 3.23
CA GLY A 44 0.59 10.39 4.00
C GLY A 44 1.89 10.57 4.77
N GLN A 45 2.03 11.71 5.44
CA GLN A 45 3.08 11.95 6.41
C GLN A 45 2.43 12.32 7.74
N ARG A 46 3.06 11.90 8.84
CA ARG A 46 2.61 12.32 10.17
C ARG A 46 3.33 13.61 10.58
N LYS A 47 2.59 14.71 10.74
CA LYS A 47 3.10 15.99 11.26
C LYS A 47 2.35 16.31 12.54
N ASN A 48 3.08 16.61 13.63
CA ASN A 48 2.47 16.91 14.94
C ASN A 48 1.43 15.85 15.38
N LYS A 49 1.72 14.57 15.13
CA LYS A 49 0.84 13.42 15.40
C LYS A 49 -0.43 13.33 14.55
N VAL A 50 -0.66 14.28 13.63
CA VAL A 50 -1.77 14.27 12.66
C VAL A 50 -1.29 13.67 11.34
N PHE A 51 -2.08 12.76 10.78
CA PHE A 51 -1.81 12.16 9.48
C PHE A 51 -2.30 13.11 8.37
N HIS A 52 -1.39 13.53 7.51
CA HIS A 52 -1.69 14.35 6.34
C HIS A 52 -1.54 13.48 5.09
N ALA A 53 -2.65 13.20 4.40
CA ALA A 53 -2.61 12.47 3.14
C ALA A 53 -2.00 13.34 2.03
N PHE A 54 -1.05 12.78 1.30
CA PHE A 54 -0.41 13.40 0.13
C PHE A 54 -0.87 12.77 -1.19
N TYR A 55 -1.19 11.48 -1.18
CA TYR A 55 -1.58 10.77 -2.39
C TYR A 55 -2.57 9.63 -2.11
N TYR A 56 -3.57 9.50 -2.96
CA TYR A 56 -4.54 8.40 -2.97
C TYR A 56 -4.32 7.58 -4.23
N ALA A 57 -4.18 6.26 -4.06
CA ALA A 57 -4.16 5.31 -5.16
C ALA A 57 -5.23 4.25 -4.91
N SER A 58 -6.00 3.92 -5.94
CA SER A 58 -6.90 2.77 -5.90
C SER A 58 -6.67 1.90 -7.12
N ARG A 59 -6.76 0.59 -6.93
CA ARG A 59 -6.67 -0.38 -8.01
C ARG A 59 -7.74 -1.45 -7.84
N THR A 60 -8.52 -1.64 -8.89
CA THR A 60 -9.40 -2.79 -9.04
C THR A 60 -8.56 -4.02 -9.38
N LEU A 61 -8.60 -5.03 -8.51
CA LEU A 61 -8.08 -6.36 -8.77
C LEU A 61 -9.00 -7.05 -9.78
N THR A 62 -8.46 -7.37 -10.95
CA THR A 62 -9.14 -8.21 -11.94
C THR A 62 -9.09 -9.68 -11.50
N ASN A 63 -9.96 -10.55 -12.05
CA ASN A 63 -10.00 -11.99 -11.73
C ASN A 63 -8.63 -12.70 -11.81
N SER A 64 -7.71 -12.18 -12.63
CA SER A 64 -6.32 -12.66 -12.74
C SER A 64 -5.41 -12.35 -11.54
N GLN A 65 -5.84 -11.47 -10.63
CA GLN A 65 -5.13 -11.05 -9.41
C GLN A 65 -5.87 -11.44 -8.13
N LEU A 66 -7.14 -11.84 -8.22
CA LEU A 66 -7.96 -12.29 -7.09
C LEU A 66 -7.60 -13.70 -6.61
N ASN A 67 -6.79 -14.44 -7.37
CA ASN A 67 -6.55 -15.86 -7.13
C ASN A 67 -5.08 -16.24 -7.12
#